data_AF-A0A2E1TAH4-F1
#
_entry.id   AF-A0A2E1TAH4-F1
#
_cell.length_a   1.000
_cell.length_b   1.000
_cell.length_c   1.000
_cell.angle_alpha   90.00
_cell.angle_beta   90.00
_cell.angle_gamma   90.00
#
_symmetry.space_group_name_H-M   'P 1'
#
loop_
_entity.id
_entity.type
_entity.pdbx_description
1 polymer ?
#
loop_
_entity_poly.entity_id
_entity_poly.type
_entity_poly.pdbx_seq_one_letter_code
_entity_poly.pdbx_strand_id
1 'polypeptide(L)'
;MIYSIKQLSEISGINKITLRSWEDRYGFLVADRSDTNIRKYSTEQLLCAINTSALLNEGLKISVIAKKTSQQINSLIESKFQSTEECNEEIYIARIIASAVLHKRDVFDATIYKGFQQLGLVSFYSTVMFVSLQKLGLIWSVNSKVVDHERFVFGLLQEKINDITNEIITKKFSKDIWLLFVMAPYIFLDRDDGHFVSLNNTVGMVSEASVDHKTKWST
;
A
#
# COMPACT_ATOMS: atom_id res chain seq x y z
N MET A 1 -2.24 -16.20 0.80
CA MET A 1 -2.31 -16.13 -0.67
C MET A 1 -0.99 -16.65 -1.26
N ILE A 2 -1.03 -17.22 -2.48
CA ILE A 2 0.16 -17.75 -3.17
C ILE A 2 0.35 -17.00 -4.49
N TYR A 3 1.55 -16.48 -4.73
CA TYR A 3 1.88 -15.65 -5.89
C TYR A 3 2.82 -16.38 -6.85
N SER A 4 2.59 -16.23 -8.14
CA SER A 4 3.57 -16.59 -9.16
C SER A 4 4.72 -15.58 -9.21
N ILE A 5 5.85 -15.94 -9.82
CA ILE A 5 6.95 -14.99 -10.02
C ILE A 5 6.54 -13.76 -10.86
N LYS A 6 5.53 -13.90 -11.74
CA LYS A 6 5.00 -12.78 -12.51
C LYS A 6 4.33 -11.77 -11.58
N GLN A 7 3.41 -12.25 -10.74
CA GLN A 7 2.68 -11.41 -9.80
C GLN A 7 3.62 -10.80 -8.75
N LEU A 8 4.55 -11.59 -8.20
CA LEU A 8 5.56 -11.07 -7.26
C LEU A 8 6.34 -9.90 -7.88
N SER A 9 6.78 -10.06 -9.13
CA SER A 9 7.54 -9.04 -9.86
C SER A 9 6.72 -7.77 -10.11
N GLU A 10 5.47 -7.93 -10.52
CA GLU A 10 4.55 -6.83 -10.82
C GLU A 10 4.19 -6.03 -9.56
N ILE A 11 3.88 -6.72 -8.46
CA ILE A 11 3.48 -6.07 -7.20
C ILE A 11 4.69 -5.41 -6.50
N SER A 12 5.84 -6.09 -6.46
CA SER A 12 7.04 -5.56 -5.78
C SER A 12 7.83 -4.53 -6.60
N GLY A 13 7.59 -4.45 -7.91
CA GLY A 13 8.36 -3.62 -8.84
C GLY A 13 9.74 -4.19 -9.19
N ILE A 14 10.10 -5.39 -8.70
CA ILE A 14 11.40 -6.02 -8.96
C ILE A 14 11.27 -6.96 -10.16
N ASN A 15 12.16 -6.86 -11.14
CA ASN A 15 12.14 -7.75 -12.32
C ASN A 15 12.29 -9.23 -11.93
N LYS A 16 11.51 -10.12 -12.57
CA LYS A 16 11.59 -11.59 -12.45
C LYS A 16 13.01 -12.14 -12.54
N ILE A 17 13.85 -11.61 -13.43
CA ILE A 17 15.24 -12.04 -13.60
C ILE A 17 16.04 -11.70 -12.34
N THR A 18 15.85 -10.51 -11.79
CA THR A 18 16.49 -10.05 -10.56
C THR A 18 16.07 -10.92 -9.37
N LEU A 19 14.77 -11.22 -9.24
CA LEU A 19 14.26 -12.11 -8.18
C LEU A 19 14.89 -13.52 -8.26
N ARG A 20 15.00 -14.10 -9.45
CA ARG A 20 15.70 -15.38 -9.66
C ARG A 20 17.18 -15.28 -9.28
N SER A 21 17.83 -14.18 -9.68
CA SER A 21 19.24 -13.96 -9.33
C SER A 21 19.45 -13.84 -7.83
N TRP A 22 18.51 -13.26 -7.08
CA TRP A 22 18.60 -13.18 -5.63
C TRP A 22 18.44 -14.54 -4.95
N GLU A 23 17.52 -15.36 -5.44
CA GLU A 23 17.38 -16.77 -5.01
C GLU A 23 18.69 -17.53 -5.25
N ASP A 24 19.21 -17.51 -6.48
CA ASP A 24 20.38 -18.30 -6.88
C ASP A 24 21.68 -17.83 -6.20
N ARG A 25 21.88 -16.53 -6.05
CA ARG A 25 23.15 -15.96 -5.55
C ARG A 25 23.21 -15.81 -4.05
N TYR A 26 22.09 -15.48 -3.42
CA TYR A 26 22.06 -15.13 -2.00
C TYR A 26 21.19 -16.06 -1.16
N GLY A 27 20.47 -17.01 -1.77
CA GLY A 27 19.47 -17.79 -1.06
C GLY A 27 18.37 -16.91 -0.47
N PHE A 28 18.04 -15.80 -1.14
CA PHE A 28 17.09 -14.80 -0.66
C PHE A 28 15.78 -14.87 -1.44
N LEU A 29 14.65 -14.75 -0.73
CA LEU A 29 13.31 -14.97 -1.30
C LEU A 29 13.21 -16.33 -2.03
N VAL A 30 13.67 -17.40 -1.38
CA VAL A 30 13.67 -18.75 -1.95
C VAL A 30 12.24 -19.20 -2.20
N ALA A 31 11.90 -19.47 -3.46
CA ALA A 31 10.54 -19.83 -3.83
C ALA A 31 10.20 -21.26 -3.42
N ASP A 32 8.96 -21.45 -2.95
CA ASP A 32 8.37 -22.78 -2.87
C ASP A 32 8.15 -23.30 -4.29
N ARG A 33 8.21 -24.63 -4.46
CA ARG A 33 8.02 -25.28 -5.75
C ARG A 33 6.74 -26.10 -5.74
N SER A 34 5.94 -25.98 -6.80
CA SER A 34 4.85 -26.93 -7.05
C SER A 34 5.40 -28.29 -7.50
N ASP A 35 4.53 -29.29 -7.59
CA ASP A 35 4.84 -30.62 -8.14
C ASP A 35 5.40 -30.55 -9.57
N THR A 36 5.02 -29.52 -10.33
CA THR A 36 5.53 -29.19 -11.66
C THR A 36 6.75 -28.27 -11.66
N ASN A 37 7.41 -28.09 -10.51
CA ASN A 37 8.59 -27.25 -10.29
C ASN A 37 8.40 -25.74 -10.59
N ILE A 38 7.16 -25.25 -10.55
CA ILE A 38 6.85 -23.83 -10.76
C ILE A 38 7.05 -23.08 -9.44
N ARG A 39 7.75 -21.94 -9.51
CA ARG A 39 7.99 -21.04 -8.37
C ARG A 39 6.69 -20.43 -7.85
N LYS A 40 6.46 -20.59 -6.56
CA LYS A 40 5.35 -20.04 -5.79
C LYS A 40 5.91 -19.27 -4.60
N TYR A 41 5.25 -18.16 -4.28
CA TYR A 41 5.67 -17.30 -3.18
C TYR A 41 4.53 -17.10 -2.19
N SER A 42 4.87 -17.10 -0.91
CA SER A 42 3.91 -16.81 0.17
C SER A 42 3.62 -15.32 0.28
N THR A 43 2.66 -14.98 1.14
CA THR A 43 2.34 -13.56 1.44
C THR A 43 3.48 -12.89 2.19
N GLU A 44 4.17 -13.60 3.07
CA GLU A 44 5.34 -13.12 3.81
C GLU A 44 6.50 -12.82 2.85
N GLN A 45 6.72 -13.67 1.85
CA GLN A 45 7.75 -13.45 0.82
C GLN A 45 7.43 -12.27 -0.08
N LEU A 46 6.16 -12.07 -0.43
CA LEU A 46 5.72 -10.87 -1.13
C LEU A 46 6.01 -9.60 -0.33
N LEU A 47 5.60 -9.55 0.94
CA LEU A 47 5.85 -8.39 1.81
C LEU A 47 7.35 -8.15 1.99
N CYS A 48 8.15 -9.21 2.12
CA CYS A 48 9.60 -9.12 2.17
C CYS A 48 10.20 -8.53 0.88
N ALA A 49 9.68 -8.90 -0.29
CA ALA A 49 10.11 -8.34 -1.57
C ALA A 49 9.77 -6.84 -1.69
N ILE A 50 8.56 -6.43 -1.26
CA ILE A 50 8.14 -5.03 -1.24
C ILE A 50 9.06 -4.21 -0.30
N ASN A 51 9.29 -4.69 0.91
CA ASN A 51 10.19 -4.03 1.86
C ASN A 51 11.63 -3.95 1.33
N THR A 52 12.10 -5.00 0.65
CA THR A 52 13.41 -4.99 0.00
C THR A 52 13.47 -3.92 -1.09
N SER A 53 12.44 -3.81 -1.93
CA SER A 53 12.35 -2.78 -2.97
C SER A 53 12.44 -1.37 -2.37
N ALA A 54 11.72 -1.11 -1.28
CA ALA A 54 11.78 0.18 -0.58
C ALA A 54 13.17 0.46 0.01
N LEU A 55 13.81 -0.54 0.63
CA LEU A 55 15.17 -0.38 1.17
C LEU A 55 16.24 -0.19 0.07
N LEU A 56 16.06 -0.77 -1.12
CA LEU A 56 16.94 -0.50 -2.25
C LEU A 56 16.82 0.95 -2.72
N ASN A 57 15.60 1.51 -2.72
CA ASN A 57 15.36 2.92 -3.03
C ASN A 57 15.94 3.87 -1.96
N GLU A 58 16.07 3.40 -0.72
CA GLU A 58 16.84 4.06 0.36
C GLU A 58 18.37 3.90 0.21
N GLY A 59 18.85 3.31 -0.89
CA GLY A 59 20.27 3.16 -1.20
C GLY A 59 20.96 1.95 -0.54
N LEU A 60 20.23 1.08 0.16
CA LEU A 60 20.81 -0.14 0.69
C LEU A 60 21.13 -1.10 -0.47
N LYS A 61 22.23 -1.86 -0.34
CA LYS A 61 22.60 -2.87 -1.34
C LYS A 61 21.91 -4.20 -1.05
N ILE A 62 21.48 -4.91 -2.10
CA ILE A 62 20.88 -6.25 -1.95
C ILE A 62 21.79 -7.22 -1.17
N SER A 63 23.11 -7.14 -1.36
CA SER A 63 24.07 -7.99 -0.64
C SER A 63 24.08 -7.78 0.88
N VAL A 64 23.55 -6.66 1.35
CA VAL A 64 23.36 -6.35 2.77
C VAL A 64 21.96 -6.78 3.23
N ILE A 65 20.93 -6.51 2.43
CA ILE A 65 19.54 -6.87 2.77
C ILE A 65 19.35 -8.38 2.82
N ALA A 66 19.90 -9.11 1.83
CA ALA A 66 19.75 -10.56 1.71
C ALA A 66 20.33 -11.37 2.89
N LYS A 67 21.20 -10.75 3.69
CA LYS A 67 21.77 -11.36 4.91
C LYS A 67 20.90 -11.18 6.15
N LYS A 68 19.77 -10.47 6.04
CA LYS A 68 18.89 -10.13 7.16
C LYS A 68 17.68 -11.05 7.18
N THR A 69 17.17 -11.30 8.38
CA THR A 69 15.88 -11.99 8.54
C THR A 69 14.73 -11.06 8.15
N SER A 70 13.56 -11.62 7.84
CA SER A 70 12.36 -10.83 7.55
C SER A 70 12.00 -9.86 8.68
N GLN A 71 12.22 -10.26 9.94
CA GLN A 71 12.02 -9.37 11.09
C GLN A 71 12.99 -8.19 11.08
N GLN A 72 14.27 -8.42 10.81
CA GLN A 72 15.27 -7.35 10.71
C GLN A 72 14.98 -6.40 9.55
N ILE A 73 14.50 -6.92 8.42
CA ILE A 73 14.06 -6.10 7.28
C ILE A 73 12.88 -5.21 7.69
N ASN A 74 11.87 -5.77 8.37
CA ASN A 74 10.73 -5.00 8.88
C ASN A 74 11.17 -3.91 9.88
N SER A 75 12.11 -4.22 10.77
CA SER A 75 12.66 -3.23 11.71
C SER A 75 13.40 -2.10 11.00
N LEU A 76 14.08 -2.37 9.88
CA LEU A 76 14.71 -1.32 9.07
C LEU A 76 13.68 -0.41 8.42
N ILE A 77 12.58 -0.97 7.90
CA ILE A 77 11.45 -0.18 7.38
C ILE A 77 10.88 0.73 8.47
N GLU A 78 10.66 0.20 9.69
CA GLU A 78 10.19 1.02 10.81
C GLU A 78 11.20 2.11 11.17
N SER A 79 12.50 1.78 11.27
CA SER A 79 13.54 2.75 11.59
C SER A 79 13.63 3.87 10.56
N LYS A 80 13.50 3.55 9.27
CA LYS A 80 13.49 4.52 8.17
C LYS A 80 12.21 5.35 8.13
N PHE A 81 11.10 4.77 8.56
CA PHE A 81 9.87 5.52 8.70
C PHE A 81 9.91 6.49 9.88
N GLN A 82 10.56 6.13 10.99
CA GLN A 82 10.64 6.96 12.19
C GLN A 82 11.76 8.02 12.14
N SER A 83 12.64 8.00 11.15
CA SER A 83 13.69 9.00 11.03
C SER A 83 13.12 10.41 10.84
N THR A 84 13.89 11.41 11.26
CA THR A 84 13.58 12.83 11.13
C THR A 84 13.88 13.39 9.73
N GLU A 85 14.64 12.66 8.93
CA GLU A 85 14.91 12.99 7.52
C GLU A 85 13.68 12.72 6.64
N GLU A 86 13.63 13.35 5.46
CA GLU A 86 12.58 13.08 4.46
C GLU A 86 12.55 11.57 4.15
N CYS A 87 11.45 10.94 4.54
CA CYS A 87 11.23 9.51 4.35
C CYS A 87 10.81 9.26 2.90
N ASN A 88 11.45 8.31 2.22
CA ASN A 88 11.11 7.95 0.86
C ASN A 88 9.66 7.45 0.76
N GLU A 89 8.96 7.86 -0.29
CA GLU A 89 7.61 7.44 -0.64
C GLU A 89 7.45 5.90 -0.66
N GLU A 90 8.46 5.17 -1.13
CA GLU A 90 8.44 3.69 -1.14
C GLU A 90 8.37 3.07 0.26
N ILE A 91 8.87 3.76 1.30
CA ILE A 91 8.73 3.31 2.69
C ILE A 91 7.28 3.45 3.15
N TYR A 92 6.61 4.55 2.79
CA TYR A 92 5.18 4.71 3.04
C TYR A 92 4.37 3.64 2.33
N ILE A 93 4.63 3.43 1.04
CA ILE A 93 3.94 2.42 0.22
C ILE A 93 4.10 1.03 0.84
N ALA A 94 5.33 0.66 1.21
CA ALA A 94 5.62 -0.64 1.82
C ALA A 94 4.84 -0.84 3.14
N ARG A 95 4.80 0.18 4.00
CA ARG A 95 4.05 0.14 5.26
C ARG A 95 2.54 0.06 5.06
N ILE A 96 1.99 0.84 4.13
CA ILE A 96 0.55 0.85 3.81
C ILE A 96 0.13 -0.54 3.32
N ILE A 97 0.88 -1.12 2.38
CA ILE A 97 0.59 -2.45 1.86
C ILE A 97 0.71 -3.51 2.97
N ALA A 98 1.81 -3.49 3.74
CA ALA A 98 2.01 -4.47 4.80
C ALA A 98 0.94 -4.38 5.90
N SER A 99 0.55 -3.18 6.32
CA SER A 99 -0.47 -2.98 7.35
C SER A 99 -1.88 -3.35 6.84
N ALA A 100 -2.21 -3.05 5.58
CA ALA A 100 -3.46 -3.48 4.97
C ALA A 100 -3.56 -5.01 4.82
N VAL A 101 -2.51 -5.66 4.30
CA VAL A 101 -2.46 -7.12 4.10
C VAL A 101 -2.46 -7.89 5.42
N LEU A 102 -1.82 -7.34 6.46
CA LEU A 102 -1.75 -7.96 7.78
C LEU A 102 -2.85 -7.48 8.74
N HIS A 103 -3.83 -6.70 8.25
CA HIS A 103 -4.95 -6.17 9.03
C HIS A 103 -4.52 -5.38 10.29
N LYS A 104 -3.43 -4.61 10.21
CA LYS A 104 -2.91 -3.78 11.31
C LYS A 104 -3.42 -2.34 11.18
N ARG A 105 -4.66 -2.10 11.60
CA ARG A 105 -5.35 -0.81 11.49
C ARG A 105 -4.54 0.35 12.08
N ASP A 106 -4.05 0.22 13.31
CA ASP A 106 -3.33 1.31 13.98
C ASP A 106 -2.08 1.76 13.20
N VAL A 107 -1.36 0.81 12.60
CA VAL A 107 -0.18 1.08 11.78
C VAL A 107 -0.57 1.74 10.46
N PHE A 108 -1.66 1.29 9.85
CA PHE A 108 -2.20 1.85 8.61
C PHE A 108 -2.59 3.31 8.80
N ASP A 109 -3.44 3.59 9.80
CA ASP A 109 -3.95 4.93 10.11
C ASP A 109 -2.80 5.88 10.50
N ALA A 110 -1.85 5.43 11.34
CA ALA A 110 -0.69 6.23 11.72
C ALA A 110 0.24 6.55 10.53
N THR A 111 0.44 5.60 9.63
CA THR A 111 1.28 5.78 8.43
C THR A 111 0.69 6.81 7.48
N ILE A 112 -0.61 6.68 7.24
CA ILE A 112 -1.42 7.61 6.46
C ILE A 112 -1.34 9.01 7.06
N TYR A 113 -1.66 9.16 8.35
CA TYR A 113 -1.66 10.46 9.02
C TYR A 113 -0.30 11.15 8.93
N LYS A 114 0.80 10.44 9.21
CA LYS A 114 2.16 11.00 9.09
C LYS A 114 2.47 11.42 7.65
N GLY A 115 2.10 10.61 6.67
CA GLY A 115 2.32 10.91 5.27
C GLY A 115 1.60 12.18 4.83
N PHE A 116 0.37 12.39 5.28
CA PHE A 116 -0.36 13.64 5.04
C PHE A 116 0.32 14.86 5.66
N GLN A 117 0.83 14.73 6.88
CA GLN A 117 1.50 15.83 7.55
C GLN A 117 2.83 16.18 6.87
N GLN A 118 3.56 15.21 6.34
CA GLN A 118 4.89 15.43 5.76
C GLN A 118 4.85 15.81 4.27
N LEU A 119 4.06 15.12 3.46
CA LEU A 119 4.04 15.27 2.01
C LEU A 119 2.89 16.18 1.52
N GLY A 120 1.90 16.43 2.37
CA GLY A 120 0.66 17.11 2.01
C GLY A 120 -0.30 16.20 1.24
N LEU A 121 -1.59 16.55 1.28
CA LEU A 121 -2.69 15.72 0.78
C LEU A 121 -2.55 15.33 -0.70
N VAL A 122 -2.32 16.31 -1.58
CA VAL A 122 -2.26 16.06 -3.02
C VAL A 122 -1.07 15.18 -3.39
N SER A 123 0.14 15.52 -2.90
CA SER A 123 1.36 14.76 -3.21
C SER A 123 1.29 13.36 -2.64
N PHE A 124 0.96 13.22 -1.35
CA PHE A 124 0.82 11.91 -0.72
C PHE A 124 -0.20 11.03 -1.46
N TYR A 125 -1.31 11.62 -1.91
CA TYR A 125 -2.29 10.85 -2.63
C TYR A 125 -1.75 10.31 -3.96
N SER A 126 -1.17 11.19 -4.78
CA SER A 126 -0.73 10.83 -6.14
C SER A 126 0.49 9.90 -6.14
N THR A 127 1.45 10.11 -5.24
CA THR A 127 2.71 9.37 -5.24
C THR A 127 2.70 8.14 -4.34
N VAL A 128 1.97 8.19 -3.22
CA VAL A 128 1.94 7.09 -2.23
C VAL A 128 0.63 6.32 -2.26
N MET A 129 -0.50 6.96 -2.01
CA MET A 129 -1.76 6.23 -1.83
C MET A 129 -2.22 5.56 -3.10
N PHE A 130 -2.21 6.27 -4.22
CA PHE A 130 -2.66 5.72 -5.50
C PHE A 130 -1.83 4.49 -5.89
N VAL A 131 -0.50 4.57 -5.77
CA VAL A 131 0.40 3.44 -6.06
C VAL A 131 0.16 2.28 -5.08
N SER A 132 -0.04 2.58 -3.79
CA SER A 132 -0.35 1.57 -2.78
C SER A 132 -1.66 0.84 -3.09
N LEU A 133 -2.69 1.58 -3.49
CA LEU A 133 -4.00 1.03 -3.84
C LEU A 133 -3.93 0.17 -5.11
N GLN A 134 -3.20 0.60 -6.14
CA GLN A 134 -2.97 -0.23 -7.33
C GLN A 134 -2.29 -1.55 -6.97
N LYS A 135 -1.23 -1.50 -6.15
CA LYS A 135 -0.54 -2.71 -5.67
C LYS A 135 -1.47 -3.59 -4.84
N LEU A 136 -2.29 -3.03 -3.96
CA LEU A 136 -3.26 -3.79 -3.16
C LEU A 136 -4.32 -4.50 -4.02
N GLY A 137 -4.81 -3.86 -5.09
CA GLY A 137 -5.70 -4.51 -6.06
C GLY A 137 -5.05 -5.71 -6.72
N LEU A 138 -3.80 -5.55 -7.17
CA LEU A 138 -3.05 -6.67 -7.75
C LEU A 138 -2.87 -7.80 -6.73
N ILE A 139 -2.56 -7.49 -5.47
CA ILE A 139 -2.41 -8.47 -4.38
C ILE A 139 -3.69 -9.28 -4.20
N TRP A 140 -4.83 -8.60 -4.11
CA TRP A 140 -6.13 -9.24 -3.88
C TRP A 140 -6.67 -9.94 -5.13
N SER A 141 -6.29 -9.51 -6.33
CA SER A 141 -6.64 -10.19 -7.59
C SER A 141 -6.05 -11.59 -7.72
N VAL A 142 -4.98 -11.90 -6.96
CA VAL A 142 -4.23 -13.17 -7.06
C VAL A 142 -5.00 -14.39 -6.52
N ASN A 143 -6.24 -14.22 -6.04
CA ASN A 143 -7.12 -15.35 -5.74
C ASN A 143 -8.55 -15.06 -6.20
N SER A 144 -8.72 -14.79 -7.51
CA SER A 144 -9.93 -14.31 -8.21
C SER A 144 -11.20 -15.19 -8.14
N LYS A 145 -11.37 -15.99 -7.09
CA LYS A 145 -12.61 -16.74 -6.82
C LYS A 145 -13.15 -16.42 -5.44
N VAL A 146 -13.21 -15.15 -5.04
CA VAL A 146 -13.85 -14.83 -3.76
C VAL A 146 -14.53 -13.47 -3.74
N VAL A 147 -15.86 -13.53 -3.74
CA VAL A 147 -16.84 -12.53 -3.28
C VAL A 147 -16.46 -11.86 -1.93
N ASP A 148 -15.48 -12.40 -1.21
CA ASP A 148 -15.03 -11.92 0.10
C ASP A 148 -14.07 -10.71 0.03
N HIS A 149 -13.36 -10.47 -1.08
CA HIS A 149 -12.49 -9.28 -1.21
C HIS A 149 -13.31 -8.00 -1.36
N GLU A 150 -14.33 -8.03 -2.23
CA GLU A 150 -15.29 -6.93 -2.35
C GLU A 150 -16.02 -6.70 -1.02
N ARG A 151 -16.49 -7.78 -0.37
CA ARG A 151 -17.17 -7.68 0.92
C ARG A 151 -16.25 -7.14 2.02
N PHE A 152 -14.96 -7.44 2.00
CA PHE A 152 -14.01 -6.92 2.98
C PHE A 152 -13.70 -5.44 2.77
N VAL A 153 -13.41 -5.02 1.53
CA VAL A 153 -13.18 -3.61 1.21
C VAL A 153 -14.44 -2.79 1.45
N PHE A 154 -15.60 -3.32 1.05
CA PHE A 154 -16.90 -2.74 1.36
C PHE A 154 -17.17 -2.67 2.87
N GLY A 155 -16.77 -3.69 3.62
CA GLY A 155 -16.86 -3.73 5.08
C GLY A 155 -16.01 -2.65 5.74
N LEU A 156 -14.73 -2.54 5.36
CA LEU A 156 -13.83 -1.49 5.84
C LEU A 156 -14.34 -0.08 5.49
N LEU A 157 -14.91 0.08 4.29
CA LEU A 157 -15.51 1.35 3.86
C LEU A 157 -16.79 1.65 4.62
N GLN A 158 -17.68 0.68 4.82
CA GLN A 158 -18.88 0.86 5.63
C GLN A 158 -18.52 1.24 7.06
N GLU A 159 -17.58 0.53 7.67
CA GLU A 159 -17.09 0.83 9.02
C GLU A 159 -16.46 2.22 9.07
N LYS A 160 -15.64 2.59 8.09
CA LYS A 160 -15.03 3.93 8.05
C LYS A 160 -16.06 5.04 7.79
N ILE A 161 -17.05 4.83 6.92
CA ILE A 161 -18.18 5.74 6.71
C ILE A 161 -18.96 5.92 8.01
N ASN A 162 -19.24 4.82 8.73
CA ASN A 162 -19.96 4.85 9.98
C ASN A 162 -19.16 5.57 11.07
N ASP A 163 -17.86 5.30 11.19
CA ASP A 163 -16.96 5.98 12.12
C ASP A 163 -16.91 7.49 11.84
N ILE A 164 -16.74 7.89 10.57
CA ILE A 164 -16.74 9.29 10.13
C ILE A 164 -18.09 9.94 10.40
N THR A 165 -19.18 9.25 10.08
CA THR A 165 -20.55 9.74 10.28
C THR A 165 -20.83 9.96 11.76
N ASN A 166 -20.45 9.01 12.61
CA ASN A 166 -20.53 9.13 14.06
C ASN A 166 -19.67 10.29 14.58
N GLU A 167 -18.47 10.47 14.05
CA GLU A 167 -17.60 11.58 14.41
C GLU A 167 -18.19 12.93 13.97
N ILE A 168 -18.77 13.03 12.76
CA ILE A 168 -19.47 14.23 12.29
C ILE A 168 -20.70 14.51 13.17
N ILE A 169 -21.49 13.49 13.54
CA ILE A 169 -22.66 13.67 14.40
C ILE A 169 -22.24 14.17 15.79
N THR A 170 -21.17 13.61 16.36
CA THR A 170 -20.72 13.92 17.73
C THR A 170 -19.92 15.21 17.82
N LYS A 171 -18.97 15.43 16.90
CA LYS A 171 -18.03 16.55 16.92
C LYS A 171 -18.40 17.68 15.96
N LYS A 172 -19.44 17.50 15.12
CA LYS A 172 -19.83 18.39 14.00
C LYS A 172 -18.78 18.53 12.88
N PHE A 173 -17.73 17.72 12.92
CA PHE A 173 -16.68 17.60 11.90
C PHE A 173 -15.94 16.27 12.07
N SER A 174 -15.28 15.78 11.01
CA SER A 174 -14.38 14.63 11.10
C SER A 174 -13.07 14.92 10.38
N LYS A 175 -11.97 14.47 10.98
CA LYS A 175 -10.62 14.63 10.42
C LYS A 175 -10.34 13.64 9.28
N ASP A 176 -11.22 12.67 9.07
CA ASP A 176 -11.02 11.54 8.16
C ASP A 176 -11.90 11.61 6.88
N ILE A 177 -12.68 12.69 6.72
CA ILE A 177 -13.58 12.90 5.56
C ILE A 177 -12.85 12.78 4.22
N TRP A 178 -11.60 13.23 4.15
CA TRP A 178 -10.81 13.18 2.92
C TRP A 178 -10.38 11.74 2.57
N LEU A 179 -10.25 10.84 3.55
CA LEU A 179 -9.92 9.42 3.31
C LEU A 179 -11.08 8.72 2.57
N LEU A 180 -12.31 9.18 2.78
CA LEU A 180 -13.49 8.74 2.04
C LEU A 180 -13.43 9.13 0.57
N PHE A 181 -13.05 10.38 0.27
CA PHE A 181 -12.92 10.89 -1.10
C PHE A 181 -11.75 10.25 -1.87
N VAL A 182 -10.72 9.83 -1.13
CA VAL A 182 -9.52 9.14 -1.61
C VAL A 182 -9.81 7.67 -1.95
N MET A 183 -10.67 6.98 -1.21
CA MET A 183 -10.98 5.57 -1.46
C MET A 183 -12.19 5.35 -2.40
N ALA A 184 -13.09 6.34 -2.52
CA ALA A 184 -14.25 6.27 -3.40
C ALA A 184 -13.93 5.93 -4.87
N PRO A 185 -12.88 6.48 -5.52
CA PRO A 185 -12.52 6.13 -6.88
C PRO A 185 -12.30 4.62 -7.03
N TYR A 186 -11.66 3.98 -6.06
CA TYR A 186 -11.39 2.54 -6.09
C TYR A 186 -12.67 1.68 -6.11
N ILE A 187 -13.74 2.15 -5.49
CA ILE A 187 -15.08 1.52 -5.51
C ILE A 187 -15.69 1.55 -6.92
N PHE A 188 -15.37 2.57 -7.71
CA PHE A 188 -15.85 2.74 -9.08
C PHE A 188 -14.92 2.14 -10.13
N LEU A 189 -13.65 1.89 -9.79
CA LEU A 189 -12.63 1.39 -10.71
C LEU A 189 -12.75 -0.11 -11.03
N ASP A 190 -13.39 -0.91 -10.17
CA ASP A 190 -13.55 -2.36 -10.38
C ASP A 190 -14.98 -2.75 -10.81
N ARG A 191 -15.80 -1.76 -11.18
CA ARG A 191 -17.24 -2.00 -11.34
C ARG A 191 -17.66 -2.51 -12.71
N ASP A 192 -17.02 -2.10 -13.80
CA ASP A 192 -17.32 -2.59 -15.15
C ASP A 192 -16.21 -2.17 -16.12
N ASP A 193 -15.78 -3.10 -16.98
CA ASP A 193 -14.75 -2.99 -18.02
C ASP A 193 -14.62 -1.59 -18.71
N GLY A 194 -13.85 -0.67 -18.12
CA GLY A 194 -13.31 0.48 -18.86
C GLY A 194 -13.70 1.89 -18.39
N HIS A 195 -14.47 2.07 -17.32
CA HIS A 195 -14.69 3.41 -16.74
C HIS A 195 -13.67 3.71 -15.64
N PHE A 196 -12.40 3.85 -16.03
CA PHE A 196 -11.37 4.40 -15.16
C PHE A 196 -11.65 5.88 -14.90
N VAL A 197 -11.92 6.26 -13.64
CA VAL A 197 -11.73 7.66 -13.23
C VAL A 197 -10.23 7.94 -13.36
N SER A 198 -9.86 8.84 -14.27
CA SER A 198 -8.44 9.13 -14.52
C SER A 198 -7.75 9.60 -13.24
N LEU A 199 -6.44 9.34 -13.13
CA LEU A 199 -5.63 9.85 -12.01
C LEU A 199 -5.81 11.36 -11.87
N ASN A 200 -5.90 12.08 -12.99
CA ASN A 200 -6.11 13.53 -13.01
C ASN A 200 -7.46 13.93 -12.41
N ASN A 201 -8.54 13.23 -12.74
CA ASN A 201 -9.87 13.50 -12.17
C ASN A 201 -9.86 13.23 -10.66
N THR A 202 -9.19 12.15 -10.24
CA THR A 202 -9.08 11.79 -8.83
C THR A 202 -8.25 12.82 -8.05
N VAL A 203 -7.11 13.23 -8.59
CA VAL A 203 -6.26 14.29 -8.03
C VAL A 203 -7.03 15.62 -7.98
N GLY A 204 -7.86 15.91 -8.99
CA GLY A 204 -8.77 17.05 -9.00
C GLY A 204 -9.76 17.03 -7.84
N MET A 205 -10.46 15.91 -7.64
CA MET A 205 -11.39 15.74 -6.52
C MET A 205 -10.70 15.89 -5.15
N VAL A 206 -9.50 15.33 -4.99
CA VAL A 206 -8.69 15.46 -3.76
C VAL A 206 -8.23 16.90 -3.55
N SER A 207 -7.82 17.59 -4.62
CA SER A 207 -7.41 18.99 -4.60
C SER A 207 -8.58 19.89 -4.18
N GLU A 208 -9.76 19.71 -4.77
CA GLU A 208 -10.98 20.47 -4.42
C GLU A 208 -11.37 20.26 -2.95
N ALA A 209 -11.34 19.01 -2.47
CA ALA A 209 -11.58 18.71 -1.05
C ALA A 209 -10.55 19.38 -0.13
N SER A 210 -9.29 19.48 -0.55
CA SER A 210 -8.22 20.16 0.20
C SER A 210 -8.38 21.68 0.27
N VAL A 211 -8.95 22.29 -0.77
CA VAL A 211 -9.25 23.73 -0.81
C VAL A 211 -10.38 24.05 0.17
N ASP A 212 -11.43 23.22 0.18
CA ASP A 212 -12.58 23.34 1.08
C ASP A 212 -12.19 23.26 2.57
N HIS A 213 -11.10 22.52 2.87
CA HIS A 213 -10.50 22.48 4.20
C HIS A 213 -9.86 23.83 4.59
N LYS A 214 -9.09 24.47 3.69
CA LYS A 214 -8.44 25.76 3.99
C LYS A 214 -9.45 26.89 4.19
N THR A 215 -10.57 26.88 3.45
CA THR A 215 -11.60 27.93 3.54
C THR A 215 -12.56 27.77 4.73
N LYS A 216 -12.85 26.55 5.19
CA LYS A 216 -13.76 26.32 6.34
C LYS A 216 -13.10 26.39 7.73
N TRP A 217 -11.77 26.31 7.80
CA TRP A 217 -11.02 26.18 9.07
C TRP A 217 -10.02 27.33 9.33
N SER A 218 -10.01 28.37 8.49
CA SER A 218 -9.18 29.58 8.67
C SER A 218 -9.90 30.74 9.37
N THR A 219 -11.01 30.45 10.06
CA THR A 219 -11.75 31.36 10.96
C THR A 219 -12.03 30.64 12.27
#